data_AF-A0A7C3GF43-F1
#
_entry.id   AF-A0A7C3GF43-F1
#
_cell.length_a   1.000
_cell.length_b   1.000
_cell.length_c   1.000
_cell.angle_alpha   90.00
_cell.angle_beta   90.00
_cell.angle_gamma   90.00
#
_symmetry.space_group_name_H-M   'P 1'
#
loop_
_entity.id
_entity.type
_entity.pdbx_description
1 polymer ?
#
loop_
_entity_poly.entity_id
_entity_poly.type
_entity_poly.pdbx_seq_one_letter_code
_entity_poly.pdbx_strand_id
1 'polypeptide(L)' 'MQETVSIQCEPFKKNPDGSWSSVQPADIRTARGDIRIPPGMVFLKNRPVWGIDVAAYLDEHCKY' A
#
# COMPACT_ATOMS: atom_id res chain seq x y z
N MET A 1 -18.70 -9.83 4.23
CA MET A 1 -17.86 -9.12 5.20
C MET A 1 -16.93 -8.25 4.39
N GLN A 2 -17.08 -6.92 4.43
CA GLN A 2 -16.12 -6.02 3.78
C GLN A 2 -14.86 -6.04 4.65
N GLU A 3 -13.74 -6.54 4.12
CA GLU A 3 -12.45 -6.42 4.80
C GLU A 3 -12.06 -4.93 4.79
N THR A 4 -12.09 -4.29 5.95
CA THR A 4 -11.68 -2.89 6.08
C THR A 4 -10.17 -2.81 5.98
N VAL A 5 -9.67 -2.44 4.80
CA VAL A 5 -8.25 -2.14 4.55
C VAL A 5 -8.06 -0.63 4.66
N SER A 6 -7.08 -0.21 5.46
CA SER A 6 -6.69 1.20 5.61
C SER A 6 -5.19 1.35 5.42
N ILE A 7 -4.82 2.21 4.46
CA ILE A 7 -3.42 2.52 4.13
C ILE A 7 -3.26 4.04 4.16
N GLN A 8 -2.26 4.54 4.91
CA GLN A 8 -1.90 5.96 4.91
C GLN A 8 -1.13 6.29 3.63
N CYS A 9 -1.41 7.43 3.02
CA CYS A 9 -0.78 7.84 1.76
C CYS A 9 0.65 8.39 1.94
N GLU A 10 0.87 9.11 3.04
CA GLU A 10 2.12 9.85 3.31
C GLU A 10 3.42 9.02 3.27
N PRO A 11 3.48 7.78 3.78
CA PRO A 11 4.71 7.00 3.75
C PRO A 11 4.99 6.35 2.39
N PHE A 12 4.12 6.55 1.38
CA PHE A 12 4.29 5.97 0.05
C PHE A 12 4.49 7.05 -1.01
N LYS A 13 5.25 6.68 -2.04
CA LYS A 13 5.50 7.51 -3.22
C LYS A 13 5.18 6.73 -4.49
N LYS A 14 4.43 7.35 -5.39
CA LYS A 14 4.23 6.83 -6.75
C LYS A 14 5.49 7.02 -7.60
N ASN A 15 5.92 5.94 -8.23
CA ASN A 15 7.07 5.91 -9.13
C ASN A 15 6.63 6.20 -10.58
N PRO A 16 7.55 6.66 -11.46
CA PRO A 16 7.24 6.94 -12.86
C PRO A 16 6.72 5.75 -13.67
N ASP A 17 7.04 4.52 -13.25
CA ASP A 17 6.58 3.27 -13.86
C ASP A 17 5.17 2.85 -13.38
N GLY A 18 4.54 3.63 -12.51
CA GLY A 18 3.22 3.36 -11.94
C GLY A 18 3.24 2.44 -10.71
N SER A 19 4.41 1.99 -10.25
CA SER A 19 4.56 1.29 -8.98
C SER A 19 4.53 2.27 -7.79
N TRP A 20 4.39 1.74 -6.58
CA TRP A 20 4.46 2.53 -5.35
C TRP A 20 5.56 2.01 -4.44
N SER A 21 6.36 2.92 -3.88
CA SER A 21 7.42 2.59 -2.92
C SER A 21 7.12 3.14 -1.54
N SER A 22 7.35 2.34 -0.50
CA SER A 22 7.39 2.83 0.88
C SER A 22 8.66 3.65 1.08
N VAL A 23 8.53 4.95 1.33
CA VAL A 23 9.66 5.86 1.61
C VAL A 23 9.95 5.99 3.10
N GLN A 24 8.99 5.59 3.95
CA GLN A 24 9.08 5.55 5.40
C GLN A 24 8.45 4.24 5.93
N PRO A 25 8.68 3.86 7.19
CA PRO A 25 7.95 2.75 7.80
C PRO A 25 6.44 3.03 7.75
N ALA A 26 5.66 2.04 7.35
CA ALA A 26 4.21 2.15 7.26
C ALA A 26 3.53 0.92 7.88
N ASP A 27 2.29 1.08 8.31
CA ASP A 27 1.45 -0.03 8.74
C ASP A 27 0.20 -0.07 7.86
N ILE A 28 -0.06 -1.23 7.25
CA ILE A 28 -1.31 -1.51 6.53
C ILE A 28 -2.25 -2.18 7.53
N ARG A 29 -3.36 -1.51 7.86
CA ARG A 29 -4.34 -2.03 8.81
C ARG A 29 -5.36 -2.89 8.09
N THR A 30 -5.56 -4.10 8.56
CA THR A 30 -6.53 -5.06 8.02
C THR A 30 -7.40 -5.61 9.13
N ALA A 31 -8.53 -6.23 8.78
CA ALA A 31 -9.37 -6.94 9.76
C ALA A 31 -8.65 -8.10 10.47
N ARG A 32 -7.53 -8.59 9.91
CA ARG A 32 -6.75 -9.72 10.46
C ARG A 32 -5.54 -9.27 11.28
N GLY A 33 -5.29 -7.96 11.35
CA GLY A 33 -4.14 -7.37 12.03
C GLY A 33 -3.38 -6.37 11.16
N ASP A 34 -2.36 -5.77 11.76
CA ASP A 34 -1.53 -4.76 11.12
C ASP A 34 -0.31 -5.41 10.45
N ILE A 35 -0.03 -4.99 9.22
CA ILE A 35 1.11 -5.45 8.43
C ILE A 35 2.12 -4.32 8.38
N ARG A 36 3.30 -4.54 8.97
CA ARG A 36 4.38 -3.56 8.98
C ARG A 36 5.20 -3.62 7.69
N ILE A 37 5.35 -2.47 7.04
CA ILE A 37 6.06 -2.30 5.78
C ILE A 37 7.38 -1.57 6.06
N PRO A 38 8.53 -2.17 5.72
CA PRO A 38 9.81 -1.49 5.83
C PRO A 38 9.98 -0.45 4.69
N PRO A 39 10.76 0.62 4.92
CA PRO A 39 11.20 1.50 3.84
C PRO A 39 11.89 0.72 2.71
N GLY A 40 11.65 1.12 1.47
CA GLY A 40 12.21 0.50 0.27
C GLY A 40 11.37 -0.63 -0.31
N MET A 41 10.31 -1.09 0.37
CA MET A 41 9.39 -2.07 -0.21
C MET A 41 8.62 -1.46 -1.38
N VAL A 42 8.49 -2.22 -2.49
CA VAL A 42 7.83 -1.79 -3.72
C VAL A 42 6.57 -2.62 -3.97
N PHE A 43 5.49 -1.95 -4.36
CA PHE A 43 4.20 -2.55 -4.69
C PHE A 43 3.87 -2.29 -6.16
N LEU A 44 3.54 -3.35 -6.88
CA LEU A 44 3.19 -3.33 -8.29
C LEU A 44 1.67 -3.49 -8.44
N LYS A 45 1.09 -2.76 -9.38
CA LYS A 45 -0.33 -2.90 -9.73
C LYS A 45 -0.62 -4.31 -10.26
N ASN A 46 -1.78 -4.86 -9.91
CA ASN A 46 -2.21 -6.23 -10.19
C ASN A 46 -1.29 -7.31 -9.58
N ARG A 47 -0.50 -6.97 -8.56
CA ARG A 47 0.32 -7.92 -7.80
C ARG A 47 0.00 -7.84 -6.30
N PRO A 48 -1.09 -8.50 -5.88
CA PRO A 48 -1.52 -8.44 -4.50
C PRO A 48 -0.49 -9.07 -3.55
N VAL A 49 -0.22 -8.38 -2.45
CA VAL A 49 0.61 -8.84 -1.33
C VAL A 49 -0.30 -8.97 -0.11
N TRP A 50 -0.24 -10.10 0.60
CA TRP A 50 -1.18 -10.42 1.69
C TRP A 50 -2.66 -10.37 1.28
N GLY A 51 -2.95 -10.60 -0.01
CA GLY A 51 -4.31 -10.51 -0.56
C GLY A 51 -4.78 -9.09 -0.89
N ILE A 52 -3.89 -8.08 -0.76
CA ILE A 52 -4.21 -6.67 -0.99
C ILE A 52 -3.40 -6.17 -2.17
N ASP A 53 -4.06 -5.61 -3.18
CA ASP A 53 -3.38 -4.82 -4.21
C ASP A 53 -3.12 -3.41 -3.66
N VAL A 54 -1.99 -3.28 -2.98
CA VAL A 54 -1.57 -2.03 -2.32
C VAL A 54 -1.40 -0.91 -3.33
N ALA A 55 -0.86 -1.20 -4.51
CA ALA A 55 -0.67 -0.19 -5.55
C ALA A 55 -2.01 0.29 -6.12
N ALA A 56 -2.97 -0.60 -6.35
CA ALA A 56 -4.31 -0.21 -6.78
C ALA A 56 -5.05 0.60 -5.70
N TYR A 57 -4.93 0.22 -4.43
CA TYR A 57 -5.51 0.97 -3.31
C TYR A 57 -4.94 2.39 -3.24
N LEU A 58 -3.60 2.53 -3.29
CA LEU A 58 -2.93 3.83 -3.26
C LEU A 58 -3.30 4.68 -4.50
N ASP A 59 -3.44 4.07 -5.68
CA ASP A 59 -3.93 4.76 -6.88
C ASP A 59 -5.36 5.34 -6.71
N GLU A 60 -6.24 4.63 -6.02
CA GLU A 60 -7.64 5.04 -5.82
C GLU A 60 -7.78 6.09 -4.71
N HIS A 61 -7.00 5.96 -3.64
CA HIS A 61 -7.19 6.73 -2.40
C HIS A 61 -6.17 7.84 -2.17
N CYS A 62 -5.02 7.81 -2.84
CA CYS A 62 -3.95 8.79 -2.65
C CYS A 62 -3.78 9.71 -3.85
N LYS A 63 -3.62 11.00 -3.58
CA LYS A 63 -3.46 12.03 -4.62
C LYS A 63 -1.97 12.29 -4.88
N TYR A 64 -1.36 11.55 -5.81
CA TYR A 64 -0.01 11.83 -6.33
C TYR A 64 0.12 11.42 -7.81
#